data_AF-A0A451A3U4-F1
#
_entry.id   AF-A0A451A3U4-F1
#
_cell.length_a   1.000
_cell.length_b   1.000
_cell.length_c   1.000
_cell.angle_alpha   90.00
_cell.angle_beta   90.00
_cell.angle_gamma   90.00
#
_symmetry.space_group_name_H-M   'P 1'
#
loop_
_entity.id
_entity.type
_entity.pdbx_description
1 polymer ?
#
loop_
_entity_poly.entity_id
_entity_poly.type
_entity_poly.pdbx_seq_one_letter_code
_entity_poly.pdbx_strand_id
1 'polypeptide(L)'
;MDKGLPPLSALARSPNLFPLILSLLFLASFSNPVFSARGAALAQDDAFSERRVALVIGNWAYKASPLKNPKNDAADIALALADLGFQVIHKNNASRREMGSAIRQFGKRIQEGGIGLFYYAGHGMQVNGKNYLIPVDAAIAAEDEVPFESVDANRVLAKMKSPATGSIS
;
A
#
# COMPACT_ATOMS: atom_id res chain seq x y z
N MET A 1 54.97 4.21 -28.85
CA MET A 1 54.13 4.59 -27.70
C MET A 1 52.84 5.16 -28.24
N ASP A 2 51.73 4.46 -28.00
CA ASP A 2 50.43 4.97 -27.52
C ASP A 2 49.33 4.00 -27.97
N LYS A 3 48.85 3.19 -27.01
CA LYS A 3 47.76 2.24 -27.20
C LYS A 3 46.46 2.99 -26.85
N GLY A 4 45.98 3.79 -27.81
CA GLY A 4 44.71 4.50 -27.73
C GLY A 4 43.51 3.56 -27.79
N LEU A 5 42.53 3.82 -26.93
CA LEU A 5 41.40 2.99 -26.50
C LEU A 5 40.61 2.25 -27.62
N PRO A 6 40.13 1.02 -27.34
CA PRO A 6 39.22 0.31 -28.24
C PRO A 6 37.85 1.00 -28.40
N PRO A 7 37.19 0.83 -29.56
CA PRO A 7 35.90 1.44 -29.88
C PRO A 7 34.77 0.98 -28.94
N LEU A 8 33.79 1.86 -28.71
CA LEU A 8 32.64 1.69 -27.80
C LEU A 8 31.70 0.51 -28.13
N SER A 9 32.00 -0.28 -29.16
CA SER A 9 31.36 -1.57 -29.45
C SER A 9 31.70 -2.68 -28.43
N ALA A 10 32.58 -2.41 -27.45
CA ALA A 10 32.97 -3.35 -26.40
C ALA A 10 32.14 -3.28 -25.10
N LEU A 11 31.15 -2.38 -24.99
CA LEU A 11 30.27 -2.30 -23.82
C LEU A 11 28.91 -3.00 -24.02
N ALA A 12 28.86 -3.98 -24.92
CA ALA A 12 27.74 -4.90 -25.08
C ALA A 12 28.19 -6.31 -24.69
N ARG A 13 28.33 -6.57 -23.39
CA ARG A 13 28.43 -7.93 -22.80
C ARG A 13 28.48 -7.90 -21.27
N SER A 14 27.33 -7.88 -20.62
CA SER A 14 27.10 -8.72 -19.43
C SER A 14 25.60 -8.95 -19.24
N PRO A 15 25.13 -10.21 -19.33
CA PRO A 15 23.76 -10.58 -19.01
C PRO A 15 23.73 -10.99 -17.54
N ASN A 16 23.37 -10.07 -16.65
CA ASN A 16 23.06 -10.44 -15.26
C ASN A 16 21.72 -9.81 -14.87
N LEU A 17 20.67 -10.59 -15.11
CA LEU A 17 19.45 -10.58 -14.31
C LEU A 17 19.85 -10.54 -12.83
N PHE A 18 19.53 -9.46 -12.13
CA PHE A 18 19.39 -9.51 -10.67
C PHE A 18 17.90 -9.39 -10.33
N PRO A 19 17.22 -10.51 -10.03
CA PRO A 19 15.91 -10.49 -9.44
C PRO A 19 16.05 -10.15 -7.95
N LEU A 20 15.41 -9.08 -7.47
CA LEU A 20 15.28 -8.85 -6.03
C LEU A 20 14.09 -9.67 -5.51
N ILE A 21 14.31 -10.99 -5.45
CA ILE A 21 13.48 -11.92 -4.71
C ILE A 21 13.72 -11.64 -3.23
N LEU A 22 12.74 -11.04 -2.55
CA LEU A 22 12.72 -10.99 -1.09
C LEU A 22 12.26 -12.36 -0.56
N SER A 23 13.13 -13.37 -0.68
CA SER A 23 13.00 -14.64 0.02
C SER A 23 13.49 -14.46 1.44
N LEU A 24 12.57 -14.32 2.39
CA LEU A 24 12.86 -14.52 3.81
C LEU A 24 12.29 -15.89 4.22
N LEU A 25 13.05 -16.94 3.90
CA LEU A 25 12.84 -18.28 4.42
C LEU A 25 13.91 -18.50 5.50
N PHE A 26 13.54 -18.47 6.77
CA PHE A 26 14.38 -19.04 7.83
C PHE A 26 13.63 -20.22 8.44
N LEU A 27 14.09 -21.42 8.06
CA LEU A 27 13.82 -22.67 8.76
C LEU A 27 14.39 -22.56 10.18
N ALA A 28 13.56 -22.80 11.19
CA ALA A 28 14.02 -23.28 12.48
C ALA A 28 13.36 -24.64 12.74
N SER A 29 14.21 -25.64 12.93
CA SER A 29 13.87 -27.05 13.11
C SER A 29 12.87 -27.30 14.24
N PHE A 30 11.92 -28.20 13.97
CA PHE A 30 11.04 -28.80 14.96
C PHE A 30 11.82 -29.69 15.92
N SER A 31 11.74 -29.39 17.21
CA SER A 31 11.94 -30.36 18.28
C SER A 31 10.59 -30.56 18.99
N ASN A 32 9.96 -31.71 18.74
CA ASN A 32 8.73 -32.13 19.42
C ASN A 32 9.05 -32.71 20.81
N PRO A 33 8.52 -32.16 21.92
CA PRO A 33 8.34 -32.96 23.12
C PRO A 33 7.02 -33.72 23.02
N VAL A 34 7.09 -35.06 23.04
CA VAL A 34 5.94 -35.91 23.33
C VAL A 34 5.60 -35.72 24.80
N PHE A 35 4.51 -35.02 25.11
CA PHE A 35 3.94 -34.97 26.45
C PHE A 35 2.47 -35.38 26.39
N SER A 36 2.20 -36.61 26.84
CA SER A 36 0.86 -37.11 27.07
C SER A 36 0.45 -36.74 28.50
N ALA A 37 -0.46 -35.78 28.64
CA ALA A 37 -1.19 -35.56 29.88
C ALA A 37 -2.63 -35.13 29.57
N ARG A 38 -3.57 -35.90 30.12
CA ARG A 38 -5.02 -35.73 30.07
C ARG A 38 -5.46 -34.32 30.49
N GLY A 39 -6.43 -33.78 29.76
CA GLY A 39 -7.57 -33.08 30.35
C GLY A 39 -7.31 -31.76 31.05
N ALA A 40 -6.96 -30.74 30.29
CA ALA A 40 -7.42 -29.38 30.56
C ALA A 40 -7.71 -28.76 29.20
N ALA A 41 -8.99 -28.49 28.93
CA ALA A 41 -9.38 -27.66 27.81
C ALA A 41 -8.76 -26.29 28.04
N LEU A 42 -7.59 -26.05 27.45
CA LEU A 42 -7.05 -24.73 27.30
C LEU A 42 -8.05 -23.99 26.43
N ALA A 43 -8.73 -23.02 27.03
CA ALA A 43 -9.31 -21.91 26.30
C ALA A 43 -8.26 -21.51 25.26
N GLN A 44 -8.59 -21.71 23.98
CA GLN A 44 -7.96 -20.93 22.94
C GLN A 44 -8.30 -19.50 23.30
N ASP A 45 -7.38 -18.82 23.99
CA ASP A 45 -7.25 -17.39 23.78
C ASP A 45 -7.12 -17.26 22.27
N ASP A 46 -8.22 -16.91 21.62
CA ASP A 46 -8.21 -16.22 20.35
C ASP A 46 -7.40 -14.96 20.61
N ALA A 47 -6.07 -15.11 20.59
CA ALA A 47 -5.12 -14.03 20.62
C ALA A 47 -5.61 -13.11 19.52
N PHE A 48 -6.16 -11.97 19.93
CA PHE A 48 -6.76 -10.96 19.07
C PHE A 48 -5.87 -10.81 17.85
N SER A 49 -6.24 -11.46 16.75
CA SER A 49 -5.48 -11.37 15.51
C SER A 49 -5.48 -9.89 15.18
N GLU A 50 -4.31 -9.27 15.29
CA GLU A 50 -4.16 -7.82 15.15
C GLU A 50 -4.83 -7.43 13.83
N ARG A 51 -5.92 -6.66 13.92
CA ARG A 51 -6.76 -6.38 12.75
C ARG A 51 -5.95 -5.58 11.74
N ARG A 52 -5.67 -6.19 10.59
CA ARG A 52 -4.91 -5.59 9.48
C ARG A 52 -5.88 -5.11 8.42
N VAL A 53 -5.87 -3.82 8.09
CA VAL A 53 -6.74 -3.23 7.07
C VAL A 53 -5.88 -2.44 6.11
N ALA A 54 -6.08 -2.65 4.81
CA ALA A 54 -5.38 -1.89 3.77
C ALA A 54 -6.39 -1.14 2.90
N LEU A 55 -6.04 0.09 2.51
CA LEU A 55 -6.69 0.80 1.42
C LEU A 55 -5.71 0.93 0.26
N VAL A 56 -6.06 0.35 -0.88
CA VAL A 56 -5.25 0.35 -2.10
C VAL A 56 -6.04 1.03 -3.20
N ILE A 57 -5.49 2.10 -3.79
CA ILE A 57 -6.13 2.85 -4.88
C ILE A 57 -5.14 2.97 -6.04
N GLY A 58 -5.53 2.44 -7.21
CA GLY A 58 -4.82 2.62 -8.47
C GLY A 58 -5.62 3.49 -9.42
N ASN A 59 -5.10 4.64 -9.82
CA ASN A 59 -5.69 5.53 -10.83
C ASN A 59 -4.73 5.68 -12.01
N TRP A 60 -5.21 5.34 -13.20
CA TRP A 60 -4.38 5.38 -14.41
C TRP A 60 -5.11 5.84 -15.66
N ALA A 61 -6.44 5.70 -15.73
CA ALA A 61 -7.24 6.04 -16.91
C ALA A 61 -7.62 7.54 -16.98
N TYR A 62 -6.69 8.43 -16.69
CA TYR A 62 -6.91 9.88 -16.76
C TYR A 62 -7.12 10.34 -18.20
N LYS A 63 -8.05 11.28 -18.42
CA LYS A 63 -8.37 11.80 -19.77
C LYS A 63 -7.18 12.48 -20.44
N ALA A 64 -6.43 13.29 -19.70
CA ALA A 64 -5.35 14.11 -20.25
C ALA A 64 -3.97 13.44 -20.21
N SER A 65 -3.70 12.60 -19.20
CA SER A 65 -2.37 12.01 -18.99
C SER A 65 -2.50 10.60 -18.37
N PRO A 66 -2.86 9.59 -19.17
CA PRO A 66 -3.04 8.24 -18.68
C PRO A 66 -1.70 7.61 -18.29
N LEU A 67 -1.71 6.84 -17.20
CA LEU A 67 -0.55 6.10 -16.71
C LEU A 67 -0.67 4.63 -17.17
N LYS A 68 0.46 3.97 -17.44
CA LYS A 68 0.47 2.54 -17.83
C LYS A 68 0.69 1.60 -16.64
N ASN A 69 1.52 2.01 -15.69
CA ASN A 69 2.02 1.15 -14.61
C ASN A 69 1.05 0.94 -13.42
N PRO A 70 0.27 1.94 -12.96
CA PRO A 70 -0.53 1.79 -11.74
C PRO A 70 -1.59 0.67 -11.78
N LYS A 71 -2.00 0.24 -12.98
CA LYS A 71 -2.94 -0.88 -13.14
C LYS A 71 -2.39 -2.18 -12.56
N ASN A 72 -1.14 -2.51 -12.88
CA ASN A 72 -0.52 -3.75 -12.44
C ASN A 72 -0.03 -3.60 -10.99
N ASP A 73 0.60 -2.46 -10.68
CA ASP A 73 1.18 -2.21 -9.35
C ASP A 73 0.12 -2.26 -8.23
N ALA A 74 -1.04 -1.61 -8.41
CA ALA A 74 -2.09 -1.60 -7.39
C ALA A 74 -2.73 -3.00 -7.20
N ALA A 75 -2.89 -3.76 -8.27
CA ALA A 75 -3.43 -5.11 -8.20
C ALA A 75 -2.46 -6.07 -7.48
N ASP A 76 -1.17 -6.02 -7.83
CA ASP A 76 -0.14 -6.87 -7.24
C ASP A 76 0.05 -6.56 -5.75
N ILE A 77 0.05 -5.28 -5.37
CA ILE A 77 0.09 -4.86 -3.96
C ILE A 77 -1.17 -5.29 -3.21
N ALA A 78 -2.36 -5.19 -3.81
CA ALA A 78 -3.59 -5.66 -3.18
C ALA A 78 -3.57 -7.16 -2.89
N LEU A 79 -3.05 -7.97 -3.84
CA LEU A 79 -2.90 -9.41 -3.66
C LEU A 79 -1.88 -9.74 -2.58
N ALA A 80 -0.70 -9.14 -2.63
CA ALA A 80 0.35 -9.38 -1.63
C ALA A 80 -0.12 -9.01 -0.21
N LEU A 81 -0.88 -7.93 -0.05
CA LEU A 81 -1.43 -7.54 1.25
C LEU A 81 -2.51 -8.51 1.73
N ALA A 82 -3.35 -9.02 0.83
CA ALA A 82 -4.34 -10.03 1.17
C ALA A 82 -3.67 -11.34 1.64
N ASP A 83 -2.59 -11.76 0.99
CA ASP A 83 -1.79 -12.94 1.37
C ASP A 83 -1.13 -12.76 2.76
N LEU A 84 -0.82 -11.50 3.13
CA LEU A 84 -0.32 -11.13 4.46
C LEU A 84 -1.42 -10.95 5.51
N GLY A 85 -2.68 -11.30 5.19
CA GLY A 85 -3.81 -11.26 6.12
C GLY A 85 -4.45 -9.88 6.28
N PHE A 86 -4.17 -8.92 5.40
CA PHE A 86 -4.89 -7.64 5.40
C PHE A 86 -6.30 -7.80 4.82
N GLN A 87 -7.26 -7.14 5.44
CA GLN A 87 -8.55 -6.86 4.83
C GLN A 87 -8.40 -5.69 3.86
N VAL A 88 -8.29 -5.99 2.56
CA VAL A 88 -7.99 -4.99 1.53
C VAL A 88 -9.27 -4.34 0.98
N ILE A 89 -9.31 -3.01 0.99
CA ILE A 89 -10.24 -2.18 0.24
C ILE A 89 -9.50 -1.73 -1.02
N HIS A 90 -9.79 -2.35 -2.17
CA HIS A 90 -9.14 -2.05 -3.43
C HIS A 90 -10.06 -1.25 -4.36
N LYS A 91 -9.54 -0.18 -4.98
CA LYS A 91 -10.23 0.62 -6.00
C LYS A 91 -9.35 0.90 -7.20
N ASN A 92 -9.95 0.78 -8.39
CA ASN A 92 -9.35 1.04 -9.68
C ASN A 92 -10.05 2.22 -10.36
N ASN A 93 -9.28 3.18 -10.88
CA ASN A 93 -9.77 4.39 -11.55
C ASN A 93 -10.91 5.05 -10.75
N ALA A 94 -10.65 5.31 -9.48
CA ALA A 94 -11.63 5.84 -8.56
C ALA A 94 -11.91 7.32 -8.85
N SER A 95 -13.20 7.65 -8.90
CA SER A 95 -13.68 9.02 -8.85
C SER A 95 -13.43 9.67 -7.49
N ARG A 96 -13.53 11.01 -7.42
CA ARG A 96 -13.39 11.74 -6.16
C ARG A 96 -14.35 11.23 -5.09
N ARG A 97 -15.59 10.94 -5.50
CA ARG A 97 -16.64 10.39 -4.64
C ARG A 97 -16.29 9.00 -4.13
N GLU A 98 -15.79 8.13 -4.98
CA GLU A 98 -15.41 6.76 -4.63
C GLU A 98 -14.20 6.74 -3.70
N MET A 99 -13.17 7.55 -3.97
CA MET A 99 -12.03 7.72 -3.07
C MET A 99 -12.50 8.19 -1.70
N GLY A 100 -13.37 9.21 -1.64
CA GLY A 100 -13.97 9.69 -0.40
C GLY A 100 -14.74 8.61 0.36
N SER A 101 -15.47 7.74 -0.34
CA SER A 101 -16.19 6.61 0.25
C SER A 101 -15.25 5.53 0.78
N ALA A 102 -14.22 5.18 0.02
CA ALA A 102 -13.23 4.18 0.40
C ALA A 102 -12.42 4.63 1.63
N ILE A 103 -12.05 5.92 1.72
CA ILE A 103 -11.37 6.50 2.90
C ILE A 103 -12.27 6.45 4.14
N ARG A 104 -13.58 6.71 3.99
CA ARG A 104 -14.52 6.57 5.13
C ARG A 104 -14.64 5.11 5.57
N GLN A 105 -14.75 4.17 4.63
CA GLN A 105 -14.82 2.74 4.93
C GLN A 105 -13.53 2.25 5.61
N PHE A 106 -12.37 2.66 5.08
CA PHE A 106 -11.06 2.37 5.66
C PHE A 106 -10.97 2.88 7.10
N GLY A 107 -11.31 4.15 7.32
CA GLY A 107 -11.33 4.76 8.65
C GLY A 107 -12.22 4.02 9.65
N LYS A 108 -13.42 3.58 9.24
CA LYS A 108 -14.30 2.79 10.11
C LYS A 108 -13.67 1.46 10.53
N ARG A 109 -13.01 0.75 9.60
CA ARG A 109 -12.42 -0.56 9.88
C ARG A 109 -11.19 -0.48 10.78
N ILE A 110 -10.40 0.60 10.70
CA ILE A 110 -9.20 0.78 11.55
C ILE A 110 -9.51 1.40 12.93
N GLN A 111 -10.67 2.05 13.09
CA GLN A 111 -11.13 2.55 14.39
C GLN A 111 -11.38 1.42 15.41
N GLU A 112 -11.59 0.19 14.92
CA GLU A 112 -11.69 -1.01 15.75
C GLU A 112 -10.34 -1.49 16.30
N GLY A 113 -9.24 -0.79 15.96
CA GLY A 113 -7.88 -1.11 16.38
C GLY A 113 -7.07 -1.85 15.30
N GLY A 114 -5.77 -2.04 15.56
CA GLY A 114 -4.84 -2.77 14.71
C GLY A 114 -4.05 -1.92 13.71
N ILE A 115 -3.59 -2.55 12.62
CA ILE A 115 -2.68 -1.96 11.62
C ILE A 115 -3.46 -1.47 10.42
N GLY A 116 -3.34 -0.17 10.14
CA GLY A 116 -3.81 0.44 8.90
C GLY A 116 -2.67 0.64 7.91
N LEU A 117 -2.86 0.23 6.66
CA LEU A 117 -1.95 0.53 5.55
C LEU A 117 -2.71 1.28 4.44
N PHE A 118 -2.06 2.28 3.84
CA PHE A 118 -2.58 2.98 2.67
C PHE A 118 -1.56 2.93 1.54
N TYR A 119 -2.02 2.52 0.35
CA TYR A 119 -1.25 2.53 -0.88
C TYR A 119 -2.01 3.28 -1.96
N TYR A 120 -1.32 4.17 -2.67
CA TYR A 120 -1.85 4.94 -3.79
C TYR A 120 -0.87 4.92 -4.95
N ALA A 121 -1.35 4.57 -6.13
CA ALA A 121 -0.62 4.67 -7.38
C ALA A 121 -1.45 5.50 -8.37
N GLY A 122 -0.96 6.68 -8.74
CA GLY A 122 -1.66 7.63 -9.61
C GLY A 122 -1.01 9.01 -9.58
N HIS A 123 -1.67 10.01 -10.17
CA HIS A 123 -1.22 11.40 -10.11
C HIS A 123 -1.40 11.97 -8.71
N GLY A 124 -0.40 12.73 -8.26
CA GLY A 124 -0.44 13.52 -7.04
C GLY A 124 0.05 14.93 -7.30
N MET A 125 -0.47 15.90 -6.56
CA MET A 125 -0.05 17.30 -6.65
C MET A 125 0.19 17.88 -5.26
N GLN A 126 1.18 18.74 -5.13
CA GLN A 126 1.39 19.52 -3.92
C GLN A 126 1.00 20.97 -4.18
N VAL A 127 0.09 21.50 -3.36
CA VAL A 127 -0.36 22.91 -3.43
C VAL A 127 -0.39 23.46 -2.01
N ASN A 128 0.26 24.60 -1.79
CA ASN A 128 0.35 25.26 -0.48
C ASN A 128 0.80 24.30 0.66
N GLY A 129 1.79 23.45 0.38
CA GLY A 129 2.32 22.48 1.34
C GLY A 129 1.40 21.29 1.66
N LYS A 130 0.27 21.13 0.96
CA LYS A 130 -0.64 19.98 1.09
C LYS A 130 -0.53 19.06 -0.10
N ASN A 131 -0.50 17.75 0.17
CA ASN A 131 -0.47 16.71 -0.86
C ASN A 131 -1.88 16.28 -1.21
N TYR A 132 -2.19 16.29 -2.49
CA TYR A 132 -3.48 15.93 -3.05
C TYR A 132 -3.35 14.73 -3.96
N LEU A 133 -4.25 13.78 -3.79
CA LEU A 133 -4.40 12.60 -4.66
C LEU A 133 -5.40 12.96 -5.74
N ILE A 134 -5.06 12.73 -7.01
CA ILE A 134 -5.87 13.14 -8.16
C ILE A 134 -6.81 11.99 -8.58
N PRO A 135 -8.14 12.19 -8.46
CA PRO A 135 -9.14 11.26 -8.98
C PRO A 135 -9.11 11.12 -10.50
N VAL A 136 -9.62 10.01 -11.03
CA VAL A 136 -9.65 9.80 -12.49
C VAL A 136 -10.61 10.77 -13.21
N ASP A 137 -11.62 11.27 -12.49
CA ASP A 137 -12.65 12.19 -12.98
C ASP A 137 -12.32 13.66 -12.74
N ALA A 138 -11.15 13.97 -12.18
CA ALA A 138 -10.74 15.34 -11.90
C ALA A 138 -10.62 16.18 -13.18
N ALA A 139 -11.17 17.39 -13.14
CA ALA A 139 -11.03 18.39 -14.18
C ALA A 139 -10.35 19.62 -13.57
N ILE A 140 -9.02 19.63 -13.60
CA ILE A 140 -8.20 20.70 -13.01
C ILE A 140 -7.66 21.55 -14.16
N ALA A 141 -8.15 22.78 -14.29
CA ALA A 141 -7.67 23.76 -15.24
C ALA A 141 -6.63 24.72 -14.62
N ALA A 142 -6.70 24.95 -13.31
CA ALA A 142 -5.80 25.83 -12.57
C ALA A 142 -5.42 25.29 -11.19
N GLU A 143 -4.32 25.79 -10.62
CA GLU A 143 -3.76 25.30 -9.34
C GLU A 143 -4.72 25.54 -8.15
N ASP A 144 -5.49 26.63 -8.18
CA ASP A 144 -6.48 27.00 -7.17
C ASP A 144 -7.72 26.08 -7.18
N GLU A 145 -7.95 25.34 -8.27
CA GLU A 145 -9.01 24.31 -8.36
C GLU A 145 -8.61 22.98 -7.71
N VAL A 146 -7.31 22.72 -7.55
CA VAL A 146 -6.77 21.45 -7.02
C VAL A 146 -7.45 21.05 -5.71
N PRO A 147 -7.62 21.92 -4.68
CA PRO A 147 -8.26 21.53 -3.43
C PRO A 147 -9.74 21.11 -3.58
N PHE A 148 -10.42 21.61 -4.62
CA PHE A 148 -11.83 21.35 -4.88
C PHE A 148 -12.04 20.11 -5.73
N GLU A 149 -11.12 19.78 -6.63
CA GLU A 149 -11.26 18.66 -7.58
C GLU A 149 -10.50 17.40 -7.18
N SER A 150 -9.76 17.45 -6.07
CA SER A 150 -8.93 16.33 -5.60
C SER A 150 -9.30 15.83 -4.20
N VAL A 151 -8.45 14.95 -3.65
CA VAL A 151 -8.55 14.44 -2.29
C VAL A 151 -7.27 14.76 -1.52
N ASP A 152 -7.38 15.59 -0.47
CA ASP A 152 -6.28 15.84 0.46
C ASP A 152 -5.81 14.52 1.13
N ALA A 153 -4.54 14.17 0.94
CA ALA A 153 -3.92 12.97 1.48
C ALA A 153 -3.95 12.95 3.03
N ASN A 154 -3.96 14.11 3.68
CA ASN A 154 -4.13 14.21 5.13
C ASN A 154 -5.45 13.64 5.60
N ARG A 155 -6.48 13.56 4.75
CA ARG A 155 -7.74 12.91 5.11
C ARG A 155 -7.54 11.42 5.38
N VAL A 156 -6.61 10.76 4.69
CA VAL A 156 -6.27 9.36 4.92
C VAL A 156 -5.43 9.25 6.19
N LEU A 157 -4.40 10.08 6.34
CA LEU A 157 -3.55 10.11 7.53
C LEU A 157 -4.35 10.39 8.80
N ALA A 158 -5.35 11.28 8.74
CA ALA A 158 -6.24 11.58 9.86
C ALA A 158 -7.12 10.38 10.25
N LYS A 159 -7.38 9.44 9.34
CA LYS A 159 -8.00 8.16 9.71
C LYS A 159 -7.01 7.23 10.40
N MET A 160 -5.77 7.21 9.94
CA MET A 160 -4.70 6.35 10.47
C MET A 160 -4.20 6.79 11.84
N LYS A 161 -4.29 8.09 12.15
CA LYS A 161 -4.01 8.62 13.48
C LYS A 161 -5.12 8.19 14.45
N SER A 162 -4.95 7.02 15.05
CA SER A 162 -5.77 6.58 16.18
C SER A 162 -5.32 7.30 17.46
N PRO A 163 -6.25 7.75 18.34
CA PRO A 163 -5.95 7.97 19.75
C PRO A 163 -5.84 6.62 20.45
N ALA A 164 -4.90 5.76 20.02
CA ALA A 164 -4.59 4.52 20.71
C ALA A 164 -3.52 4.81 21.78
N THR A 165 -3.83 5.75 22.67
CA THR A 165 -3.19 5.81 23.98
C THR A 165 -4.33 5.64 24.96
N GLY A 166 -4.44 4.42 25.49
CA GLY A 166 -5.23 4.17 26.67
C GLY A 166 -4.74 5.11 27.76
N SER A 167 -5.52 6.17 28.00
CA SER A 167 -5.42 6.95 29.22
C SER A 167 -5.95 6.05 30.32
N ILE A 168 -5.06 5.27 30.93
CA ILE A 168 -5.27 4.78 32.28
C ILE A 168 -5.11 6.00 33.19
N SER A 169 -6.23 6.54 33.66
CA SER A 169 -6.30 7.45 34.80
C SER A 169 -7.21 6.85 35.85
#